data_AF-A0A852YBT5-F1
#
_entry.id   AF-A0A852YBT5-F1
#
_cell.length_a   1.000
_cell.length_b   1.000
_cell.length_c   1.000
_cell.angle_alpha   90.00
_cell.angle_beta   90.00
_cell.angle_gamma   90.00
#
_symmetry.space_group_name_H-M   'P 1'
#
loop_
_entity.id
_entity.type
_entity.pdbx_description
1 polymer ?
#
loop_
_entity_poly.entity_id
_entity_poly.type
_entity_poly.pdbx_seq_one_letter_code
_entity_poly.pdbx_strand_id
1 'polypeptide(L)'
;MTDTASSELQTTQLSNGLTCELPASSPLAKLLKSQRTWVGPTAKERLGILRRAKSVAIVGASPNPARSSYFVSTYLQQSSDYDLYFVNPNADEILGQPVYKSLADLPVVPDIVDVFRKGSDIPAVIDDVVAIGAKTIWVQLGIWNEEAAYYGESKGLTVVMDRCIKVEHARFHGGLHLLGFDTGQISSRKQLR
;
A
#
# COMPACT_ATOMS: atom_id res chain seq x y z
N MET A 1 -43.66 -20.62 -22.12
CA MET A 1 -43.14 -21.33 -20.94
C MET A 1 -42.17 -20.38 -20.27
N THR A 2 -42.62 -19.74 -19.20
CA THR A 2 -41.87 -18.76 -18.41
C THR A 2 -40.88 -19.51 -17.54
N ASP A 3 -39.60 -19.41 -17.86
CA ASP A 3 -38.54 -19.96 -16.99
C ASP A 3 -38.24 -18.90 -15.92
N THR A 4 -38.79 -19.14 -14.73
CA THR A 4 -38.63 -18.28 -13.56
C THR A 4 -37.26 -18.53 -12.96
N ALA A 5 -36.22 -17.95 -13.57
CA ALA A 5 -34.91 -17.86 -12.93
C ALA A 5 -35.07 -16.95 -11.71
N SER A 6 -35.24 -17.55 -10.53
CA SER A 6 -35.21 -16.86 -9.24
C SER A 6 -33.89 -16.09 -9.16
N SER A 7 -33.96 -14.77 -9.34
CA SER A 7 -32.77 -13.92 -9.32
C SER A 7 -32.34 -13.76 -7.86
N GLU A 8 -31.50 -14.66 -7.37
CA GLU A 8 -30.82 -14.46 -6.09
C GLU A 8 -30.10 -13.10 -6.15
N LEU A 9 -30.61 -12.17 -5.35
CA LEU A 9 -30.05 -10.84 -5.20
C LEU A 9 -28.91 -10.93 -4.20
N GLN A 10 -27.78 -10.32 -4.55
CA GLN A 10 -26.64 -10.21 -3.67
C GLN A 10 -26.39 -8.74 -3.34
N THR A 11 -26.37 -8.43 -2.04
CA THR A 11 -25.94 -7.12 -1.56
C THR A 11 -24.45 -6.96 -1.86
N THR A 12 -24.13 -5.92 -2.61
CA THR A 12 -22.79 -5.61 -3.10
C THR A 12 -22.40 -4.21 -2.64
N GLN A 13 -21.21 -4.08 -2.07
CA GLN A 13 -20.66 -2.77 -1.70
C GLN A 13 -19.91 -2.15 -2.88
N LEU A 14 -20.26 -0.91 -3.21
CA LEU A 14 -19.64 -0.11 -4.27
C LEU A 14 -18.37 0.58 -3.74
N SER A 15 -17.53 1.07 -4.65
CA SER A 15 -16.26 1.76 -4.34
C SER A 15 -16.42 3.03 -3.49
N ASN A 16 -17.63 3.61 -3.45
CA ASN A 16 -17.98 4.76 -2.63
C ASN A 16 -18.57 4.38 -1.25
N GLY A 17 -18.57 3.10 -0.90
CA GLY A 17 -19.06 2.59 0.38
C GLY A 17 -20.57 2.36 0.46
N LEU A 18 -21.34 2.73 -0.57
CA LEU A 18 -22.78 2.45 -0.65
C LEU A 18 -23.04 0.99 -1.00
N THR A 19 -24.16 0.45 -0.56
CA THR A 19 -24.59 -0.91 -0.90
C THR A 19 -25.73 -0.88 -1.92
N CYS A 20 -25.73 -1.84 -2.85
CA CYS A 20 -26.84 -2.07 -3.75
C CYS A 20 -27.10 -3.57 -3.92
N GLU A 21 -28.34 -3.94 -4.23
CA GLU A 21 -28.70 -5.31 -4.57
C GLU A 21 -28.53 -5.51 -6.07
N LEU A 22 -27.72 -6.51 -6.44
CA LEU A 22 -27.49 -6.87 -7.83
C LEU A 22 -27.83 -8.35 -8.04
N PRO A 23 -28.37 -8.74 -9.22
CA PRO A 23 -28.52 -10.15 -9.55
C PRO A 23 -27.17 -10.86 -9.49
N ALA A 24 -27.08 -11.99 -8.77
CA ALA A 24 -25.84 -12.72 -8.57
C ALA A 24 -25.16 -13.18 -9.89
N SER A 25 -25.93 -13.29 -10.97
CA SER A 25 -25.48 -13.64 -12.31
C SER A 25 -24.90 -12.46 -13.11
N SER A 26 -25.05 -11.22 -12.64
CA SER A 26 -24.62 -10.01 -13.35
C SER A 26 -23.09 -9.96 -13.52
N PRO A 27 -22.57 -9.59 -14.72
CA PRO A 27 -21.15 -9.31 -14.92
C PRO A 27 -20.63 -8.23 -13.96
N LEU A 28 -21.46 -7.26 -13.61
CA LEU A 28 -21.13 -6.22 -12.64
C LEU A 28 -21.04 -6.79 -11.22
N ALA A 29 -21.93 -7.70 -10.84
CA ALA A 29 -21.83 -8.41 -9.56
C ALA A 29 -20.59 -9.31 -9.51
N LYS A 30 -20.17 -9.94 -10.62
CA LYS A 30 -18.90 -10.69 -10.72
C LYS A 30 -17.66 -9.79 -10.64
N LEU A 31 -17.69 -8.62 -11.26
CA LEU A 31 -16.62 -7.62 -11.19
C LEU A 31 -16.46 -7.08 -9.77
N LEU A 32 -17.60 -6.79 -9.12
CA LEU A 32 -17.67 -6.34 -7.74
C LEU A 32 -17.37 -7.47 -6.75
N LYS A 33 -17.61 -8.75 -7.09
CA LYS A 33 -17.16 -9.95 -6.34
C LYS A 33 -15.64 -10.14 -6.29
N SER A 34 -14.85 -9.35 -7.01
CA SER A 34 -13.42 -9.19 -6.63
C SER A 34 -13.24 -8.53 -5.25
N GLN A 35 -14.36 -8.22 -4.58
CA GLN A 35 -14.61 -7.89 -3.17
C GLN A 35 -13.58 -8.49 -2.24
N ARG A 36 -12.48 -7.75 -2.12
CA ARG A 36 -11.68 -7.74 -0.91
C ARG A 36 -12.64 -7.44 0.24
N THR A 37 -12.68 -8.34 1.19
CA THR A 37 -13.36 -8.19 2.49
C THR A 37 -12.56 -7.28 3.42
N TRP A 38 -11.24 -7.26 3.26
CA TRP A 38 -10.35 -6.46 4.07
C TRP A 38 -10.47 -4.98 3.71
N VAL A 39 -10.65 -4.16 4.74
CA VAL A 39 -10.75 -2.71 4.62
C VAL A 39 -9.54 -2.06 5.28
N GLY A 40 -8.65 -1.52 4.45
CA GLY A 40 -7.49 -0.78 4.92
C GLY A 40 -7.78 0.66 5.34
N PRO A 41 -6.76 1.39 5.82
CA PRO A 41 -6.91 2.77 6.26
C PRO A 41 -7.37 3.69 5.14
N THR A 42 -8.24 4.63 5.49
CA THR A 42 -8.74 5.72 4.63
C THR A 42 -7.60 6.63 4.16
N ALA A 43 -7.87 7.46 3.14
CA ALA A 43 -6.89 8.43 2.65
C ALA A 43 -6.38 9.38 3.76
N LYS A 44 -7.26 9.79 4.69
CA LYS A 44 -6.88 10.65 5.82
C LYS A 44 -5.98 9.92 6.81
N GLU A 45 -6.24 8.65 7.08
CA GLU A 45 -5.39 7.83 7.97
C GLU A 45 -4.04 7.56 7.34
N ARG A 46 -3.99 7.24 6.03
CA ARG A 46 -2.73 7.10 5.29
C ARG A 46 -1.90 8.37 5.29
N LEU A 47 -2.52 9.54 5.12
CA LEU A 47 -1.84 10.83 5.33
C LEU A 47 -1.26 10.94 6.75
N GLY A 48 -2.00 10.52 7.77
CA GLY A 48 -1.53 10.50 9.14
C GLY A 48 -0.31 9.59 9.34
N ILE A 49 -0.31 8.41 8.72
CA ILE A 49 0.81 7.47 8.71
C ILE A 49 2.04 8.14 8.08
N LEU A 50 1.89 8.66 6.85
CA LEU A 50 2.96 9.28 6.10
C LEU A 50 3.57 10.50 6.82
N ARG A 51 2.75 11.32 7.48
CA ARG A 51 3.24 12.50 8.22
C ARG A 51 4.00 12.19 9.50
N ARG A 52 3.73 11.04 10.13
CA ARG A 52 4.39 10.65 11.39
C ARG A 52 5.69 9.89 11.14
N ALA A 53 5.79 9.24 9.99
CA ALA A 53 6.99 8.49 9.61
C ALA A 53 8.17 9.44 9.37
N LYS A 54 9.35 9.01 9.79
CA LYS A 54 10.64 9.60 9.45
C LYS A 54 11.49 8.63 8.64
N SER A 55 11.29 7.33 8.83
CA SER A 55 12.09 6.28 8.19
C SER A 55 11.24 5.30 7.39
N VAL A 56 11.72 4.92 6.21
CA VAL A 56 11.06 3.94 5.33
C VAL A 56 12.06 2.89 4.88
N ALA A 57 11.79 1.62 5.19
CA ALA A 57 12.54 0.49 4.67
C ALA A 57 11.85 -0.12 3.45
N ILE A 58 12.53 -0.18 2.31
CA ILE A 58 11.99 -0.65 1.04
C ILE A 58 12.45 -2.09 0.79
N VAL A 59 11.56 -3.04 1.04
CA VAL A 59 11.76 -4.49 0.84
C VAL A 59 11.50 -4.87 -0.60
N GLY A 60 12.50 -5.48 -1.25
CA GLY A 60 12.47 -5.73 -2.69
C GLY A 60 12.90 -4.51 -3.51
N ALA A 61 13.69 -3.62 -2.91
CA ALA A 61 14.39 -2.56 -3.63
C ALA A 61 15.24 -3.17 -4.75
N SER A 62 15.23 -2.58 -5.95
CA SER A 62 15.97 -3.11 -7.09
C SER A 62 16.79 -1.99 -7.73
N PRO A 63 18.05 -2.22 -8.15
CA PRO A 63 18.84 -1.25 -8.90
C PRO A 63 18.37 -1.10 -10.36
N ASN A 64 17.56 -2.03 -10.87
CA ASN A 64 17.06 -1.98 -12.25
C ASN A 64 16.03 -0.84 -12.42
N PRO A 65 16.30 0.16 -13.29
CA PRO A 65 15.39 1.29 -13.52
C PRO A 65 14.03 0.91 -14.08
N ALA A 66 13.87 -0.26 -14.70
CA ALA A 66 12.57 -0.73 -15.19
C ALA A 66 11.63 -1.21 -14.07
N ARG A 67 12.12 -1.39 -12.84
CA ARG A 67 11.31 -1.87 -11.71
C ARG A 67 10.62 -0.71 -11.00
N SER A 68 9.36 -0.90 -10.63
CA SER A 68 8.58 0.08 -9.87
C SER A 68 9.26 0.49 -8.56
N SER A 69 9.95 -0.43 -7.88
CA SER A 69 10.68 -0.12 -6.65
C SER A 69 11.80 0.89 -6.87
N TYR A 70 12.50 0.86 -8.02
CA TYR A 70 13.51 1.88 -8.36
C TYR A 70 12.88 3.26 -8.50
N PHE A 71 11.80 3.37 -9.28
CA PHE A 71 11.09 4.65 -9.49
C PHE A 71 10.51 5.24 -8.20
N VAL A 72 9.92 4.41 -7.34
CA VAL A 72 9.38 4.87 -6.06
C VAL A 72 10.53 5.31 -5.15
N SER A 73 11.62 4.54 -5.08
CA SER A 73 12.80 4.89 -4.29
C SER A 73 13.40 6.23 -4.71
N THR A 74 13.60 6.45 -6.01
CA THR A 74 14.10 7.73 -6.55
C THR A 74 13.18 8.89 -6.19
N TYR A 75 11.85 8.69 -6.33
CA TYR A 75 10.89 9.73 -5.97
C TYR A 75 10.97 10.11 -4.49
N LEU A 76 10.97 9.11 -3.59
CA LEU A 76 11.03 9.38 -2.15
C LEU A 76 12.37 10.06 -1.79
N GLN A 77 13.49 9.63 -2.37
CA GLN A 77 14.79 10.24 -2.11
C GLN A 77 14.86 11.72 -2.54
N GLN A 78 14.13 12.09 -3.60
CA GLN A 78 14.15 13.44 -4.16
C GLN A 78 13.05 14.37 -3.63
N SER A 79 11.93 13.80 -3.19
CA SER A 79 10.68 14.53 -2.94
C SER A 79 10.11 14.35 -1.54
N SER A 80 10.81 13.63 -0.65
CA SER A 80 10.43 13.47 0.75
C SER A 80 11.64 13.62 1.66
N ASP A 81 11.39 13.88 2.94
CA ASP A 81 12.41 13.98 3.98
C ASP A 81 12.61 12.66 4.75
N TYR A 82 12.23 11.52 4.14
CA TYR A 82 12.37 10.21 4.78
C TYR A 82 13.81 9.69 4.74
N ASP A 83 14.25 9.11 5.85
CA ASP A 83 15.42 8.25 5.91
C ASP A 83 15.10 6.91 5.22
N LEU A 84 15.67 6.70 4.03
CA LEU A 84 15.40 5.51 3.22
C LEU A 84 16.43 4.40 3.48
N TYR A 85 15.92 3.20 3.74
CA TYR A 85 16.72 1.99 3.88
C TYR A 85 16.34 0.98 2.81
N PHE A 86 17.30 0.46 2.06
CA PHE A 86 17.03 -0.50 1.00
C PHE A 86 17.29 -1.92 1.46
N VAL A 87 16.34 -2.83 1.22
CA VAL A 87 16.47 -4.24 1.57
C VAL A 87 16.36 -5.11 0.32
N ASN A 88 17.48 -5.73 -0.04
CA ASN A 88 17.57 -6.72 -1.12
C ASN A 88 18.82 -7.61 -0.94
N PRO A 89 18.67 -8.93 -0.78
CA PRO A 89 19.80 -9.84 -0.60
C PRO A 89 20.77 -9.87 -1.79
N ASN A 90 20.30 -9.52 -2.99
CA ASN A 90 21.05 -9.66 -4.25
C ASN A 90 21.71 -8.36 -4.72
N ALA A 91 21.66 -7.29 -3.93
CA ALA A 91 22.30 -6.02 -4.25
C ALA A 91 23.12 -5.53 -3.05
N ASP A 92 24.14 -4.73 -3.33
CA ASP A 92 25.01 -4.13 -2.30
C ASP A 92 24.84 -2.60 -2.24
N GLU A 93 24.50 -1.96 -3.37
CA GLU A 93 24.25 -0.53 -3.46
C GLU A 93 23.06 -0.24 -4.39
N ILE A 94 22.17 0.66 -3.99
CA ILE A 94 21.05 1.18 -4.79
C ILE A 94 20.99 2.70 -4.58
N LEU A 95 20.95 3.48 -5.66
CA LEU A 95 20.84 4.95 -5.62
C LEU A 95 21.90 5.63 -4.73
N GLY A 96 23.13 5.10 -4.72
CA GLY A 96 24.24 5.63 -3.92
C GLY A 96 24.11 5.37 -2.41
N GLN A 97 23.22 4.47 -1.99
CA GLN A 97 22.98 4.11 -0.59
C GLN A 97 23.27 2.62 -0.37
N PRO A 98 23.74 2.24 0.83
CA PRO A 98 23.97 0.85 1.18
C PRO A 98 22.67 0.05 1.20
N VAL A 99 22.76 -1.22 0.80
CA VAL A 99 21.64 -2.17 0.80
C VAL A 99 21.85 -3.24 1.85
N TYR A 100 20.80 -3.54 2.59
CA TYR A 100 20.77 -4.56 3.63
C TYR A 100 20.18 -5.87 3.08
N LYS A 101 20.63 -7.01 3.60
CA LYS A 101 20.21 -8.33 3.10
C LYS A 101 18.83 -8.72 3.63
N SER A 102 18.52 -8.31 4.86
CA SER A 102 17.24 -8.53 5.52
C SER A 102 16.81 -7.31 6.35
N LEU A 103 15.56 -7.33 6.82
CA LEU A 103 15.06 -6.31 7.75
C LEU A 103 15.78 -6.35 9.11
N ALA A 104 16.26 -7.52 9.53
CA ALA A 104 16.99 -7.69 10.79
C ALA A 104 18.38 -7.06 10.77
N ASP A 105 18.95 -6.82 9.58
CA ASP A 105 20.27 -6.19 9.41
C ASP A 105 20.20 -4.65 9.47
N LEU A 106 19.00 -4.08 9.57
CA LEU A 106 18.83 -2.63 9.61
C LEU A 106 19.39 -2.04 10.91
N PRO A 107 20.06 -0.86 10.86
CA PRO A 107 20.60 -0.21 12.04
C PRO A 107 19.53 0.43 12.92
N VAL A 108 18.30 0.54 12.42
CA VAL A 108 17.15 1.16 13.08
C VAL A 108 15.89 0.34 12.80
N VAL A 109 14.88 0.48 13.66
CA VAL A 109 13.53 -0.01 13.38
C VAL A 109 12.81 1.04 12.52
N PRO A 110 12.44 0.73 11.27
CA PRO A 110 11.79 1.69 10.38
C PRO A 110 10.34 1.96 10.81
N ASP A 111 9.86 3.18 10.58
CA ASP A 111 8.46 3.55 10.85
C ASP A 111 7.49 2.87 9.88
N ILE A 112 7.92 2.74 8.61
CA ILE A 112 7.18 2.10 7.53
C ILE A 112 8.09 1.07 6.84
N VAL A 113 7.59 -0.16 6.70
CA VAL A 113 8.18 -1.18 5.83
C VAL A 113 7.39 -1.23 4.52
N ASP A 114 7.96 -0.70 3.44
CA ASP A 114 7.38 -0.64 2.10
C ASP A 114 7.77 -1.86 1.26
N VAL A 115 6.79 -2.60 0.75
CA VAL A 115 6.98 -3.98 0.25
C VAL A 115 6.64 -4.10 -1.24
N PHE A 116 7.64 -4.51 -2.03
CA PHE A 116 7.55 -4.79 -3.46
C PHE A 116 7.65 -6.28 -3.80
N ARG A 117 7.42 -7.15 -2.81
CA ARG A 117 7.40 -8.61 -2.98
C ARG A 117 6.02 -9.09 -3.41
N LYS A 118 5.93 -10.25 -4.07
CA LYS A 118 4.66 -10.85 -4.52
C LYS A 118 3.73 -11.12 -3.34
N GLY A 119 2.41 -11.15 -3.60
CA GLY A 119 1.38 -11.37 -2.57
C GLY A 119 1.56 -12.64 -1.72
N SER A 120 2.14 -13.69 -2.30
CA SER A 120 2.44 -14.94 -1.60
C SER A 120 3.63 -14.85 -0.63
N ASP A 121 4.48 -13.84 -0.76
CA ASP A 121 5.59 -13.59 0.19
C ASP A 121 5.16 -12.71 1.38
N ILE A 122 3.99 -12.05 1.30
CA ILE A 122 3.54 -11.09 2.31
C ILE A 122 3.40 -11.69 3.72
N PRO A 123 2.89 -12.93 3.92
CA PRO A 123 2.85 -13.54 5.26
C PRO A 123 4.23 -13.57 5.94
N ALA A 124 5.26 -14.02 5.21
CA ALA A 124 6.63 -14.08 5.74
C ALA A 124 7.19 -12.68 6.02
N VAL A 125 6.92 -11.70 5.15
CA VAL A 125 7.34 -10.31 5.38
C VAL A 125 6.66 -9.73 6.63
N ILE A 126 5.40 -10.09 6.90
CA ILE A 126 4.72 -9.66 8.12
C ILE A 126 5.41 -10.22 9.36
N ASP A 127 5.81 -11.49 9.35
CA ASP A 127 6.56 -12.07 10.47
C ASP A 127 7.88 -11.31 10.69
N ASP A 128 8.61 -10.96 9.63
CA ASP A 128 9.82 -10.14 9.72
C ASP A 128 9.54 -8.74 10.29
N VAL A 129 8.47 -8.08 9.85
CA VAL A 129 8.04 -6.74 10.32
C VAL A 129 7.70 -6.77 11.80
N VAL A 130 6.97 -7.81 12.25
CA VAL A 130 6.64 -8.01 13.67
C VAL A 130 7.92 -8.27 14.46
N ALA A 131 8.84 -9.09 13.95
CA ALA A 131 10.07 -9.46 14.63
C ALA A 131 10.99 -8.25 14.89
N ILE A 132 11.11 -7.32 13.94
CA ILE A 132 11.90 -6.09 14.13
C ILE A 132 11.17 -5.03 14.96
N GLY A 133 9.88 -5.22 15.24
CA GLY A 133 9.06 -4.27 16.02
C GLY A 133 8.59 -3.04 15.24
N ALA A 134 8.59 -3.09 13.91
CA ALA A 134 8.04 -2.02 13.08
C ALA A 134 6.51 -1.99 13.20
N LYS A 135 5.93 -0.79 13.13
CA LYS A 135 4.49 -0.60 13.39
C LYS A 135 3.63 -0.62 12.14
N THR A 136 4.22 -0.34 10.97
CA THR A 136 3.48 -0.18 9.72
C THR A 136 4.10 -1.03 8.63
N ILE A 137 3.28 -1.84 7.97
CA ILE A 137 3.61 -2.48 6.70
C ILE A 137 2.80 -1.82 5.59
N TRP A 138 3.50 -1.45 4.51
CA TRP A 138 2.94 -0.81 3.34
C TRP A 138 3.19 -1.68 2.11
N VAL A 139 2.17 -2.42 1.69
CA VAL A 139 2.23 -3.30 0.53
C VAL A 139 1.82 -2.52 -0.71
N GLN A 140 2.71 -2.50 -1.71
CA GLN A 140 2.60 -1.63 -2.88
C GLN A 140 1.41 -1.95 -3.79
N LEU A 141 1.13 -0.99 -4.68
CA LEU A 141 0.05 -1.07 -5.65
C LEU A 141 0.13 -2.35 -6.49
N GLY A 142 -1.01 -3.03 -6.65
CA GLY A 142 -1.16 -4.30 -7.36
C GLY A 142 -0.86 -5.53 -6.50
N ILE A 143 -0.44 -5.36 -5.24
CA ILE A 143 -0.03 -6.45 -4.34
C ILE A 143 -0.94 -6.45 -3.11
N TRP A 144 -1.49 -7.61 -2.78
CA TRP A 144 -2.39 -7.79 -1.64
C TRP A 144 -2.45 -9.24 -1.18
N ASN A 145 -2.76 -9.45 0.10
CA ASN A 145 -3.06 -10.73 0.72
C ASN A 145 -3.91 -10.46 1.98
N GLU A 146 -5.21 -10.80 1.93
CA GLU A 146 -6.15 -10.44 3.01
C GLU A 146 -5.88 -11.21 4.30
N GLU A 147 -5.60 -12.52 4.19
CA GLU A 147 -5.27 -13.35 5.36
C GLU A 147 -4.04 -12.81 6.08
N ALA A 148 -3.02 -12.42 5.32
CA ALA A 148 -1.83 -11.80 5.86
C ALA A 148 -2.16 -10.46 6.55
N ALA A 149 -3.03 -9.64 5.96
CA ALA A 149 -3.42 -8.37 6.56
C ALA A 149 -4.14 -8.55 7.89
N TYR A 150 -5.15 -9.43 7.96
CA TYR A 150 -5.83 -9.74 9.22
C TYR A 150 -4.87 -10.30 10.27
N TYR A 151 -3.95 -11.17 9.85
CA TYR A 151 -2.90 -11.67 10.73
C TYR A 151 -2.00 -10.55 11.25
N GLY A 152 -1.50 -9.67 10.38
CA GLY A 152 -0.68 -8.52 10.78
C GLY A 152 -1.40 -7.58 11.75
N GLU A 153 -2.67 -7.27 11.49
CA GLU A 153 -3.52 -6.47 12.38
C GLU A 153 -3.72 -7.13 13.75
N SER A 154 -3.90 -8.47 13.78
CA SER A 154 -3.98 -9.22 15.04
C SER A 154 -2.70 -9.15 15.88
N LYS A 155 -1.56 -8.85 15.24
CA LYS A 155 -0.26 -8.59 15.89
C LYS A 155 -0.05 -7.11 16.23
N GLY A 156 -1.02 -6.24 15.95
CA GLY A 156 -0.96 -4.81 16.23
C GLY A 156 -0.29 -3.98 15.13
N LEU A 157 -0.06 -4.55 13.93
CA LEU A 157 0.45 -3.78 12.80
C LEU A 157 -0.64 -2.89 12.19
N THR A 158 -0.22 -1.71 11.75
CA THR A 158 -0.99 -0.94 10.77
C THR A 158 -0.67 -1.46 9.38
N VAL A 159 -1.67 -2.06 8.72
CA VAL A 159 -1.50 -2.63 7.38
C VAL A 159 -2.06 -1.67 6.33
N VAL A 160 -1.25 -1.32 5.34
CA VAL A 160 -1.68 -0.66 4.10
C VAL A 160 -1.41 -1.62 2.95
N MET A 161 -2.40 -1.92 2.10
CA MET A 161 -2.18 -2.75 0.92
C MET A 161 -2.76 -2.12 -0.34
N ASP A 162 -2.23 -2.53 -1.49
CA ASP A 162 -2.64 -2.07 -2.80
C ASP A 162 -2.64 -0.54 -2.93
N ARG A 163 -1.64 0.11 -2.32
CA ARG A 163 -1.45 1.56 -2.40
C ARG A 163 0.01 1.85 -2.71
N CYS A 164 0.24 2.73 -3.67
CA CYS A 164 1.60 3.18 -3.95
C CYS A 164 1.98 4.31 -3.00
N ILE A 165 3.05 4.13 -2.21
CA ILE A 165 3.50 5.15 -1.26
C ILE A 165 3.84 6.47 -1.95
N LYS A 166 4.44 6.43 -3.16
CA LYS A 166 4.71 7.62 -3.99
C LYS A 166 3.43 8.36 -4.33
N VAL A 167 2.40 7.64 -4.79
CA VAL A 167 1.13 8.25 -5.20
C VAL A 167 0.42 8.86 -4.00
N GLU A 168 0.38 8.16 -2.86
CA GLU A 168 -0.21 8.69 -1.64
C GLU A 168 0.59 9.87 -1.07
N HIS A 169 1.92 9.82 -1.11
CA HIS A 169 2.78 10.94 -0.72
C HIS A 169 2.52 12.17 -1.61
N ALA A 170 2.54 11.99 -2.93
CA ALA A 170 2.34 13.05 -3.91
C ALA A 170 0.90 13.61 -3.92
N ARG A 171 -0.09 12.77 -3.59
CA ARG A 171 -1.49 13.18 -3.38
C ARG A 171 -1.59 14.26 -2.31
N PHE A 172 -0.74 14.21 -1.29
CA PHE A 172 -0.83 15.06 -0.10
C PHE A 172 0.23 16.15 0.03
N HIS A 173 1.34 16.06 -0.72
CA HIS A 173 2.40 17.09 -0.75
C HIS A 173 2.24 18.08 -1.94
N GLY A 174 1.15 17.93 -2.71
CA GLY A 174 0.73 18.89 -3.73
C GLY A 174 1.18 18.54 -5.15
N GLY A 175 0.44 19.06 -6.15
CA GLY A 175 0.78 18.96 -7.56
C GLY A 175 0.00 17.92 -8.37
N LEU A 176 -0.43 16.79 -7.77
CA LEU A 176 -1.21 15.80 -8.54
C LEU A 176 -2.52 16.37 -9.09
N HIS A 177 -3.20 17.20 -8.30
CA HIS A 177 -4.43 17.87 -8.74
C HIS A 177 -4.17 18.87 -9.87
N LEU A 178 -2.99 19.49 -9.93
CA LEU A 178 -2.59 20.37 -11.04
C LEU A 178 -2.37 19.60 -12.34
N LEU A 179 -2.07 18.30 -12.23
CA LEU A 179 -1.93 17.38 -13.34
C LEU A 179 -3.26 16.67 -13.70
N GLY A 180 -4.38 17.13 -13.14
CA GLY A 180 -5.72 16.61 -13.44
C GLY A 180 -6.10 15.32 -12.71
N PHE A 181 -5.31 14.86 -11.73
CA PHE A 181 -5.67 13.69 -10.93
C PHE A 181 -6.67 14.05 -9.82
N ASP A 182 -7.72 13.26 -9.68
CA ASP A 182 -8.62 13.35 -8.53
C ASP A 182 -7.91 12.85 -7.27
N THR A 183 -7.51 13.81 -6.43
CA THR A 183 -6.85 13.55 -5.15
C THR A 183 -7.85 13.31 -4.01
N GLY A 184 -9.17 13.37 -4.24
CA GLY A 184 -10.20 13.27 -3.20
C GLY A 184 -9.99 14.21 -2.00
N GLN A 185 -9.17 15.26 -2.17
CA GLN A 185 -8.87 16.26 -1.16
C GLN A 185 -9.46 17.58 -1.61
N ILE A 186 -10.33 18.13 -0.77
CA ILE A 186 -10.83 19.50 -0.90
C ILE A 186 -10.33 20.24 0.34
N SER A 187 -9.40 21.17 0.16
CA SER A 187 -8.83 21.97 1.25
C SER A 187 -8.62 23.40 0.80
N SER A 188 -9.04 24.37 1.62
CA SER A 188 -8.77 25.80 1.44
C SER A 188 -7.46 26.25 2.09
N ARG A 189 -6.80 25.37 2.86
CA ARG A 189 -5.54 25.69 3.57
C ARG A 189 -4.34 25.47 2.66
N LYS A 190 -3.43 26.45 2.63
CA LYS A 190 -2.11 26.32 1.99
C LYS A 190 -1.32 25.23 2.70
N GLN A 191 -0.93 24.18 1.99
CA GLN A 191 0.01 23.19 2.51
C GLN A 191 1.38 23.84 2.61
N LEU A 192 1.93 23.88 3.83
CA LEU A 192 3.30 24.30 4.07
C LEU A 192 4.22 23.18 3.56
N ARG A 193 5.22 23.56 2.77
CA ARG A 193 6.30 22.69 2.33
C ARG A 193 7.17 22.32 3.52
#